data_AF-A0AA36DZQ3-F1
#
_entry.id   AF-A0AA36DZQ3-F1
#
_cell.length_a   1.000
_cell.length_b   1.000
_cell.length_c   1.000
_cell.angle_alpha   90.00
_cell.angle_beta   90.00
_cell.angle_gamma   90.00
#
_symmetry.space_group_name_H-M   'P 1'
#
loop_
_entity.id
_entity.type
_entity.pdbx_description
1 polymer ?
#
loop_
_entity_poly.entity_id
_entity_poly.type
_entity_poly.pdbx_seq_one_letter_code
_entity_poly.pdbx_strand_id
1 'polypeptide(L)'
;MLVSTIEQLQVMASKKQYKEASAQQEVVSQLCSHFDGYRDNPKITELRDKFKNIKQILKSHVYSDFSSLGTGKEREESSFLQHLTDACLVVDVLDPSVREELVKKFCDRELISYQQIFEGADLAKLDKTERRYAWVKRRLRTNEEIWKIFPTSLHVDYLLCIQFCKLTRSQLEDILENLKEKPDVGTLLMIVFSILDAASDREPKVRGQG
;
A
#
# COMPACT_ATOMS: atom_id res chain seq x y z
N MET A 1 24.26 13.43 -23.55
CA MET A 1 24.25 12.56 -22.35
C MET A 1 22.91 12.66 -21.61
N LEU A 2 22.52 13.82 -21.05
CA LEU A 2 21.23 13.95 -20.34
C LEU A 2 20.00 13.70 -21.23
N VAL A 3 19.99 14.23 -22.45
CA VAL A 3 18.88 14.04 -23.41
C VAL A 3 18.68 12.56 -23.73
N SER A 4 19.76 11.88 -24.12
CA SER A 4 19.73 10.44 -24.45
C SER A 4 19.33 9.56 -23.27
N THR A 5 19.73 9.90 -22.04
CA THR A 5 19.32 9.14 -20.85
C THR A 5 17.84 9.32 -20.53
N ILE A 6 17.27 10.51 -20.75
CA ILE A 6 15.83 10.78 -20.57
C ILE A 6 15.01 10.05 -21.64
N GLU A 7 15.46 10.05 -22.90
CA GLU A 7 14.80 9.32 -23.98
C GLU A 7 14.80 7.80 -23.72
N GLN A 8 15.92 7.25 -23.24
CA GLN A 8 15.99 5.85 -22.83
C GLN A 8 15.02 5.53 -21.68
N LEU A 9 14.96 6.40 -20.67
CA LEU A 9 14.01 6.26 -19.56
C LEU A 9 12.56 6.27 -20.06
N GLN A 10 12.24 7.14 -21.03
CA GLN A 10 10.90 7.19 -21.62
C GLN A 10 10.53 5.89 -22.35
N VAL A 11 11.48 5.26 -23.04
CA VAL A 11 11.29 3.95 -23.69
C VAL A 11 11.09 2.85 -22.65
N MET A 12 11.87 2.85 -21.56
CA MET A 12 11.72 1.87 -20.47
C MET A 12 10.36 2.03 -19.77
N ALA A 13 9.94 3.27 -19.52
CA ALA A 13 8.67 3.60 -18.89
C ALA A 13 7.46 3.17 -19.75
N SER A 14 7.53 3.35 -21.08
CA SER A 14 6.46 2.93 -21.99
C SER A 14 6.35 1.40 -22.10
N LYS A 15 7.48 0.69 -21.98
CA LYS A 15 7.53 -0.78 -21.95
C LYS A 15 7.26 -1.38 -20.56
N LYS A 16 7.08 -0.55 -19.53
CA LYS A 16 6.93 -0.98 -18.12
C LYS A 16 8.11 -1.82 -17.61
N GLN A 17 9.32 -1.52 -18.06
CA GLN A 17 10.55 -2.14 -17.58
C GLN A 17 10.95 -1.50 -16.25
N TYR A 18 10.23 -1.85 -15.17
CA TYR A 18 10.31 -1.11 -13.90
C TYR A 18 11.70 -1.16 -13.25
N LYS A 19 12.36 -2.31 -13.29
CA LYS A 19 13.70 -2.47 -12.71
C LYS A 19 14.75 -1.62 -13.43
N GLU A 20 14.73 -1.58 -14.76
CA GLU A 20 15.63 -0.74 -15.54
C GLU A 20 15.24 0.74 -15.42
N ALA A 21 13.94 1.04 -15.38
CA ALA A 21 13.44 2.40 -15.23
C ALA A 21 13.82 3.01 -13.88
N SER A 22 13.80 2.25 -12.78
CA SER A 22 14.21 2.75 -11.46
C SER A 22 15.69 3.11 -11.44
N ALA A 23 16.56 2.21 -11.92
CA ALA A 23 17.99 2.47 -12.03
C ALA A 23 18.30 3.69 -12.92
N GLN A 24 17.62 3.80 -14.06
CA GLN A 24 17.79 4.94 -14.97
C GLN A 24 17.24 6.24 -14.38
N GLN A 25 16.17 6.18 -13.57
CA GLN A 25 15.62 7.35 -12.88
C GLN A 25 16.61 7.92 -11.85
N GLU A 26 17.35 7.08 -11.14
CA GLU A 26 18.44 7.52 -10.24
C GLU A 26 19.54 8.25 -11.00
N VAL A 27 19.99 7.68 -12.13
CA VAL A 27 21.01 8.29 -13.00
C VAL A 27 20.55 9.65 -13.52
N VAL A 28 19.32 9.74 -14.02
CA VAL A 28 18.75 11.01 -14.50
C VAL A 28 18.61 12.02 -13.35
N SER A 29 18.22 11.58 -12.14
CA SER A 29 18.13 12.43 -10.96
C SER A 29 19.49 13.05 -10.58
N GLN A 30 20.55 12.23 -10.56
CA GLN A 30 21.92 12.69 -10.31
C GLN A 30 22.40 13.66 -11.40
N LEU A 31 22.14 13.35 -12.68
CA LEU A 31 22.50 14.27 -13.75
C LEU A 31 21.72 15.59 -13.61
N CYS A 32 20.43 15.56 -13.28
CA CYS A 32 19.63 16.76 -13.05
C CYS A 32 20.14 17.62 -11.90
N SER A 33 20.73 17.04 -10.84
CA SER A 33 21.31 17.80 -9.73
C SER A 33 22.62 18.50 -10.13
N HIS A 34 23.44 17.88 -10.99
CA HIS A 34 24.62 18.56 -11.57
C HIS A 34 24.25 19.82 -12.37
N PHE A 35 23.05 19.87 -12.94
CA PHE A 35 22.56 21.02 -13.71
C PHE A 35 21.72 22.01 -12.88
N ASP A 36 21.67 21.89 -11.54
CA ASP A 36 20.87 22.78 -10.70
C ASP A 36 21.27 24.26 -10.78
N GLY A 37 22.54 24.56 -11.10
CA GLY A 37 23.02 25.93 -11.30
C GLY A 37 22.59 26.56 -12.63
N TYR A 38 21.99 25.79 -13.56
CA TYR A 38 21.62 26.25 -14.90
C TYR A 38 20.08 26.28 -15.11
N ARG A 39 19.32 26.50 -14.03
CA ARG A 39 17.85 26.52 -14.06
C ARG A 39 17.25 27.60 -14.97
N ASP A 40 17.99 28.66 -15.25
CA ASP A 40 17.56 29.73 -16.16
C ASP A 40 17.70 29.35 -17.64
N ASN A 41 18.34 28.22 -17.95
CA ASN A 41 18.46 27.76 -19.33
C ASN A 41 17.17 27.03 -19.75
N PRO A 42 16.44 27.55 -20.77
CA PRO A 42 15.15 26.99 -21.17
C PRO A 42 15.23 25.52 -21.62
N LYS A 43 16.37 25.08 -22.19
CA LYS A 43 16.56 23.68 -22.60
C LYS A 43 16.65 22.73 -21.40
N ILE A 44 17.25 23.18 -20.30
CA ILE A 44 17.40 22.37 -19.08
C ILE A 44 16.05 22.27 -18.37
N THR A 45 15.28 23.36 -18.35
CA THR A 45 13.90 23.37 -17.85
C THR A 45 13.03 22.41 -18.65
N GLU A 46 13.08 22.44 -19.99
CA GLU A 46 12.34 21.50 -20.85
C GLU A 46 12.68 20.03 -20.55
N LEU A 47 13.96 19.71 -20.34
CA LEU A 47 14.38 18.34 -19.98
C LEU A 47 13.89 17.93 -18.60
N ARG A 48 13.89 18.84 -17.63
CA ARG A 48 13.37 18.58 -16.28
C ARG A 48 11.85 18.36 -16.31
N ASP A 49 11.13 19.11 -17.14
CA ASP A 49 9.69 18.93 -17.32
C ASP A 49 9.36 17.60 -18.01
N LYS A 50 10.15 17.20 -19.02
CA LYS A 50 10.05 15.85 -19.63
C LYS A 50 10.29 14.76 -18.59
N PHE A 51 11.33 14.91 -17.76
CA PHE A 51 11.61 13.94 -16.69
C PHE A 51 10.46 13.87 -15.67
N LYS A 52 9.90 15.01 -15.27
CA LYS A 52 8.73 15.06 -14.39
C LYS A 52 7.52 14.37 -14.99
N ASN A 53 7.27 14.54 -16.30
CA ASN A 53 6.19 13.86 -17.00
C ASN A 53 6.39 12.33 -17.00
N ILE A 54 7.62 11.85 -17.27
CA ILE A 54 7.93 10.42 -17.22
C ILE A 54 7.67 9.83 -15.83
N LYS A 55 8.03 10.55 -14.75
CA LYS A 55 7.69 10.15 -13.37
C LYS A 55 6.18 10.00 -13.17
N GLN A 56 5.36 10.88 -13.74
CA GLN A 56 3.90 10.77 -13.65
C GLN A 56 3.35 9.58 -14.45
N ILE A 57 3.92 9.29 -15.62
CA ILE A 57 3.56 8.11 -16.42
C ILE A 57 3.89 6.82 -15.65
N LEU A 58 5.09 6.74 -15.08
CA LEU A 58 5.50 5.61 -14.25
C LEU A 58 4.55 5.44 -13.05
N LYS A 59 4.25 6.52 -12.32
CA LYS A 59 3.26 6.52 -11.23
C LYS A 59 1.92 5.94 -11.68
N SER A 60 1.39 6.39 -12.82
CA SER A 60 0.12 5.92 -13.38
C SER A 60 0.16 4.41 -13.71
N HIS A 61 1.24 3.96 -14.36
CA HIS A 61 1.42 2.56 -14.72
C HIS A 61 1.48 1.66 -13.48
N VAL A 62 2.26 2.04 -12.47
CA VAL A 62 2.36 1.31 -11.21
C VAL A 62 0.99 1.21 -10.55
N TYR A 63 0.24 2.31 -10.44
CA TYR A 63 -1.09 2.27 -9.83
C TYR A 63 -2.08 1.40 -10.57
N SER A 64 -2.02 1.41 -11.90
CA SER A 64 -2.85 0.55 -12.74
C SER A 64 -2.52 -0.93 -12.51
N ASP A 65 -1.23 -1.29 -12.50
CA ASP A 65 -0.79 -2.67 -12.31
C ASP A 65 -1.11 -3.18 -10.89
N PHE A 66 -0.91 -2.37 -9.85
CA PHE A 66 -1.35 -2.74 -8.50
C PHE A 66 -2.86 -2.87 -8.38
N SER A 67 -3.64 -2.11 -9.16
CA SER A 67 -5.10 -2.21 -9.16
C SER A 67 -5.61 -3.48 -9.84
N SER A 68 -4.85 -4.09 -10.75
CA SER A 68 -5.22 -5.37 -11.37
C SER A 68 -4.93 -6.59 -10.50
N LEU A 69 -4.07 -6.45 -9.48
CA LEU A 69 -3.72 -7.53 -8.56
C LEU A 69 -4.96 -8.12 -7.87
N GLY A 70 -5.16 -9.43 -8.04
CA GLY A 70 -6.25 -10.18 -7.41
C GLY A 70 -7.58 -10.09 -8.19
N THR A 71 -7.55 -9.55 -9.42
CA THR A 71 -8.73 -9.53 -10.30
C THR A 71 -8.84 -10.77 -11.18
N GLY A 72 -7.86 -11.67 -11.14
CA GLY A 72 -7.83 -12.89 -11.96
C GLY A 72 -7.54 -12.62 -13.43
N LYS A 73 -7.13 -11.39 -13.77
CA LYS A 73 -6.70 -11.00 -15.13
C LYS A 73 -5.25 -11.39 -15.41
N GLU A 74 -4.51 -11.78 -14.38
CA GLU A 74 -3.14 -12.27 -14.48
C GLU A 74 -3.11 -13.71 -15.05
N ARG A 75 -2.42 -13.92 -16.19
CA ARG A 75 -2.26 -15.25 -16.81
C ARG A 75 -1.21 -16.12 -16.11
N GLU A 76 -0.22 -15.48 -15.50
CA GLU A 76 0.89 -16.11 -14.79
C GLU A 76 1.12 -15.33 -13.49
N GLU A 77 0.73 -15.93 -12.37
CA GLU A 77 0.73 -15.25 -11.07
C GLU A 77 2.17 -14.92 -10.62
N SER A 78 3.12 -15.85 -10.77
CA SER A 78 4.51 -15.65 -10.33
C SER A 78 5.25 -14.54 -11.08
N SER A 79 5.13 -14.50 -12.41
CA SER A 79 5.77 -13.45 -13.23
C SER A 79 5.14 -12.09 -12.98
N PHE A 80 3.82 -12.06 -12.72
CA PHE A 80 3.12 -10.83 -12.35
C PHE A 80 3.52 -10.31 -10.95
N LEU A 81 3.67 -11.18 -9.95
CA LEU A 81 4.17 -10.79 -8.62
C LEU A 81 5.59 -10.24 -8.70
N GLN A 82 6.47 -10.84 -9.51
CA GLN A 82 7.81 -10.31 -9.74
C GLN A 82 7.76 -8.94 -10.42
N HIS A 83 6.89 -8.76 -11.41
CA HIS A 83 6.68 -7.48 -12.09
C HIS A 83 6.22 -6.38 -11.13
N LEU A 84 5.31 -6.69 -10.19
CA LEU A 84 4.90 -5.76 -9.14
C LEU A 84 6.01 -5.49 -8.11
N THR A 85 6.87 -6.47 -7.86
CA THR A 85 8.04 -6.30 -6.98
C THR A 85 9.02 -5.30 -7.61
N ASP A 86 9.27 -5.43 -8.92
CA ASP A 86 10.08 -4.47 -9.66
C ASP A 86 9.41 -3.08 -9.71
N ALA A 87 8.07 -3.02 -9.75
CA ALA A 87 7.32 -1.77 -9.66
C ALA A 87 7.54 -1.02 -8.34
N CYS A 88 7.70 -1.74 -7.22
CA CYS A 88 8.07 -1.15 -5.92
C CYS A 88 9.41 -0.40 -5.99
N LEU A 89 10.38 -0.88 -6.77
CA LEU A 89 11.67 -0.20 -6.95
C LEU A 89 11.50 1.19 -7.59
N VAL A 90 10.57 1.32 -8.53
CA VAL A 90 10.27 2.62 -9.15
C VAL A 90 9.63 3.56 -8.13
N VAL A 91 8.73 3.06 -7.28
CA VAL A 91 8.06 3.83 -6.23
C VAL A 91 9.05 4.36 -5.21
N ASP A 92 10.08 3.57 -4.85
CA ASP A 92 11.11 3.99 -3.91
C ASP A 92 12.00 5.13 -4.45
N VAL A 93 12.21 5.20 -5.76
CA VAL A 93 12.96 6.28 -6.43
C VAL A 93 12.07 7.50 -6.76
N LEU A 94 10.75 7.34 -6.67
CA LEU A 94 9.78 8.43 -6.80
C LEU A 94 9.63 9.20 -5.48
N ASP A 95 8.71 10.18 -5.45
CA ASP A 95 8.46 10.97 -4.26
C ASP A 95 7.83 10.12 -3.14
N PRO A 96 8.18 10.34 -1.85
CA PRO A 96 7.62 9.58 -0.72
C PRO A 96 6.09 9.58 -0.66
N SER A 97 5.43 10.62 -1.18
CA SER A 97 3.97 10.71 -1.27
C SER A 97 3.36 9.65 -2.19
N VAL A 98 4.07 9.22 -3.24
CA VAL A 98 3.62 8.17 -4.17
C VAL A 98 3.50 6.83 -3.45
N ARG A 99 4.46 6.55 -2.56
CA ARG A 99 4.53 5.36 -1.72
C ARG A 99 3.42 5.34 -0.69
N GLU A 100 3.22 6.45 0.02
CA GLU A 100 2.11 6.58 0.97
C GLU A 100 0.74 6.40 0.28
N GLU A 101 0.55 7.01 -0.89
CA GLU A 101 -0.67 6.87 -1.66
C GLU A 101 -0.88 5.43 -2.18
N LEU A 102 0.20 4.76 -2.63
CA LEU A 102 0.13 3.36 -3.07
C LEU A 102 -0.30 2.44 -1.92
N VAL A 103 0.39 2.52 -0.79
CA VAL A 103 0.12 1.69 0.38
C VAL A 103 -1.29 1.96 0.90
N LYS A 104 -1.72 3.22 0.93
CA LYS A 104 -3.08 3.59 1.31
C LYS A 104 -4.11 2.93 0.39
N LYS A 105 -3.98 3.10 -0.94
CA LYS A 105 -4.93 2.50 -1.91
C LYS A 105 -4.98 0.98 -1.81
N PHE A 106 -3.82 0.35 -1.61
CA PHE A 106 -3.74 -1.09 -1.44
C PHE A 106 -4.49 -1.53 -0.17
N CYS A 107 -4.21 -0.91 0.98
CA CYS A 107 -4.88 -1.25 2.24
C CYS A 107 -6.39 -0.97 2.17
N ASP A 108 -6.80 0.18 1.62
CA ASP A 108 -8.20 0.53 1.41
C ASP A 108 -8.92 -0.56 0.62
N ARG A 109 -8.31 -1.04 -0.48
CA ARG A 109 -8.87 -2.12 -1.31
C ARG A 109 -9.00 -3.44 -0.54
N GLU A 110 -7.97 -3.84 0.19
CA GLU A 110 -8.02 -5.08 0.99
C GLU A 110 -9.16 -5.03 2.03
N LEU A 111 -9.42 -3.86 2.61
CA LEU A 111 -10.46 -3.64 3.62
C LEU A 111 -11.88 -3.50 3.05
N ILE A 112 -12.07 -3.36 1.72
CA ILE A 112 -13.41 -3.41 1.11
C ILE A 112 -14.12 -4.71 1.46
N SER A 113 -13.41 -5.84 1.36
CA SER A 113 -13.96 -7.15 1.69
C SER A 113 -14.33 -7.28 3.17
N TYR A 114 -13.58 -6.63 4.05
CA TYR A 114 -13.91 -6.53 5.46
C TYR A 114 -15.19 -5.71 5.68
N GLN A 115 -15.30 -4.53 5.07
CA GLN A 115 -16.48 -3.68 5.14
C GLN A 115 -17.73 -4.45 4.73
N GLN A 116 -17.70 -5.11 3.56
CA GLN A 116 -18.82 -5.90 3.06
C GLN A 116 -19.27 -7.01 4.03
N ILE A 117 -18.34 -7.66 4.73
CA ILE A 117 -18.66 -8.71 5.69
C ILE A 117 -19.29 -8.13 6.96
N PHE A 118 -18.76 -7.02 7.47
CA PHE A 118 -19.08 -6.50 8.82
C PHE A 118 -20.00 -5.28 8.84
N GLU A 119 -20.44 -4.79 7.68
CA GLU A 119 -21.55 -3.83 7.53
C GLU A 119 -22.92 -4.52 7.54
N GLY A 120 -22.99 -5.84 7.27
CA GLY A 120 -24.24 -6.60 7.32
C GLY A 120 -24.80 -6.73 8.73
N ALA A 121 -26.12 -6.55 8.89
CA ALA A 121 -26.81 -6.43 10.19
C ALA A 121 -26.52 -7.55 11.21
N ASP A 122 -26.20 -8.78 10.78
CA ASP A 122 -25.89 -9.88 11.69
C ASP A 122 -24.43 -9.94 12.16
N LEU A 123 -23.50 -9.45 11.36
CA LEU A 123 -22.06 -9.40 11.68
C LEU A 123 -21.62 -8.02 12.17
N ALA A 124 -22.45 -7.00 11.99
CA ALA A 124 -22.33 -5.65 12.53
C ALA A 124 -22.72 -5.57 14.03
N LYS A 125 -22.52 -6.64 14.81
CA LYS A 125 -22.85 -6.68 16.24
C LYS A 125 -21.60 -6.66 17.10
N LEU A 126 -21.72 -6.08 18.30
CA LEU A 126 -20.64 -5.95 19.27
C LEU A 126 -20.04 -7.30 19.69
N ASP A 127 -20.87 -8.33 19.83
CA ASP A 127 -20.47 -9.70 20.18
C ASP A 127 -19.68 -10.41 19.07
N LYS A 128 -19.57 -9.82 17.88
CA LYS A 128 -18.75 -10.33 16.76
C LYS A 128 -17.38 -9.67 16.65
N THR A 129 -16.97 -8.88 17.66
CA THR A 129 -15.67 -8.19 17.65
C THR A 129 -14.49 -9.16 17.50
N GLU A 130 -14.50 -10.31 18.18
CA GLU A 130 -13.46 -11.34 18.04
C GLU A 130 -13.32 -11.83 16.58
N ARG A 131 -14.44 -11.98 15.87
CA ARG A 131 -14.45 -12.40 14.46
C ARG A 131 -13.78 -11.37 13.54
N ARG A 132 -13.86 -10.08 13.86
CA ARG A 132 -13.16 -9.01 13.13
C ARG A 132 -11.65 -9.19 13.25
N TYR A 133 -11.13 -9.46 14.45
CA TYR A 133 -9.71 -9.72 14.66
C TYR A 133 -9.25 -11.05 14.05
N ALA A 134 -10.07 -12.09 14.11
CA ALA A 134 -9.78 -13.34 13.41
C ALA A 134 -9.71 -13.17 11.88
N TRP A 135 -10.55 -12.29 11.32
CA TRP A 135 -10.54 -11.95 9.90
C TRP A 135 -9.20 -11.35 9.47
N VAL A 136 -8.70 -10.32 10.15
CA VAL A 136 -7.43 -9.67 9.76
C VAL A 136 -6.24 -10.61 9.92
N LYS A 137 -6.21 -11.43 11.00
CA LYS A 137 -5.17 -12.46 11.19
C LYS A 137 -5.17 -13.47 10.04
N ARG A 138 -6.35 -13.91 9.60
CA ARG A 138 -6.48 -14.82 8.45
C ARG A 138 -6.05 -14.15 7.15
N ARG A 139 -6.46 -12.90 6.92
CA ARG A 139 -6.12 -12.14 5.71
C ARG A 139 -4.60 -12.01 5.53
N LEU A 140 -3.87 -11.74 6.63
CA LEU A 140 -2.41 -11.67 6.60
C LEU A 140 -1.76 -13.04 6.30
N ARG A 141 -2.33 -14.14 6.78
CA ARG A 141 -1.78 -15.49 6.55
C ARG A 141 -2.05 -16.03 5.15
N THR A 142 -3.27 -15.84 4.63
CA THR A 142 -3.68 -16.44 3.35
C THR A 142 -3.00 -15.79 2.14
N ASN A 143 -2.56 -14.54 2.27
CA ASN A 143 -1.99 -13.77 1.17
C ASN A 143 -0.48 -13.52 1.32
N GLU A 144 0.27 -14.44 1.95
CA GLU A 144 1.70 -14.28 2.27
C GLU A 144 2.54 -13.79 1.08
N GLU A 145 2.35 -14.39 -0.09
CA GLU A 145 3.08 -14.05 -1.31
C GLU A 145 2.79 -12.62 -1.81
N ILE A 146 1.57 -12.12 -1.59
CA ILE A 146 1.22 -10.73 -1.94
C ILE A 146 1.93 -9.74 -1.01
N TRP A 147 2.04 -10.08 0.29
CA TRP A 147 2.75 -9.24 1.25
C TRP A 147 4.26 -9.17 0.94
N LYS A 148 4.84 -10.22 0.34
CA LYS A 148 6.25 -10.28 -0.06
C LYS A 148 6.61 -9.38 -1.26
N ILE A 149 5.64 -8.91 -2.03
CA ILE A 149 5.86 -7.94 -3.14
C ILE A 149 6.43 -6.62 -2.60
N PHE A 150 6.02 -6.24 -1.39
CA PHE A 150 6.34 -4.94 -0.82
C PHE A 150 7.67 -4.95 -0.05
N PRO A 151 8.42 -3.84 -0.17
CA PRO A 151 9.40 -3.37 0.78
C PRO A 151 9.20 -3.82 2.23
N THR A 152 10.12 -4.51 2.91
CA THR A 152 9.99 -4.66 4.38
C THR A 152 9.99 -3.31 5.09
N SER A 153 10.68 -2.32 4.52
CA SER A 153 10.70 -0.92 4.94
C SER A 153 9.35 -0.20 4.83
N LEU A 154 8.42 -0.71 4.03
CA LEU A 154 7.09 -0.10 3.85
C LEU A 154 6.12 -0.48 4.96
N HIS A 155 6.36 -1.59 5.65
CA HIS A 155 5.51 -2.08 6.74
C HIS A 155 4.01 -2.11 6.36
N VAL A 156 3.70 -2.58 5.14
CA VAL A 156 2.34 -2.54 4.57
C VAL A 156 1.35 -3.37 5.40
N ASP A 157 1.80 -4.52 5.89
CA ASP A 157 1.04 -5.38 6.80
C ASP A 157 0.68 -4.67 8.11
N TYR A 158 1.62 -3.92 8.68
CA TYR A 158 1.40 -3.12 9.88
C TYR A 158 0.43 -1.96 9.61
N LEU A 159 0.60 -1.25 8.49
CA LEU A 159 -0.27 -0.14 8.09
C LEU A 159 -1.71 -0.60 7.83
N LEU A 160 -1.89 -1.75 7.17
CA LEU A 160 -3.21 -2.40 7.02
C LEU A 160 -3.87 -2.60 8.37
N CYS A 161 -3.12 -3.05 9.37
CA CYS A 161 -3.65 -3.32 10.70
C CYS A 161 -4.06 -2.06 11.43
N ILE A 162 -3.28 -0.98 11.31
CA ILE A 162 -3.68 0.34 11.83
C ILE A 162 -4.99 0.78 11.18
N GLN A 163 -5.11 0.69 9.86
CA GLN A 163 -6.32 1.09 9.15
C GLN A 163 -7.53 0.22 9.53
N PHE A 164 -7.33 -1.10 9.60
CA PHE A 164 -8.32 -2.05 10.11
C PHE A 164 -8.80 -1.67 11.51
N CYS A 165 -7.90 -1.35 12.44
CA CYS A 165 -8.26 -0.95 13.80
C CYS A 165 -9.05 0.36 13.81
N LYS A 166 -8.67 1.36 13.01
CA LYS A 166 -9.40 2.63 12.88
C LYS A 166 -10.81 2.41 12.34
N LEU A 167 -10.94 1.61 11.28
CA LEU A 167 -12.22 1.29 10.68
C LEU A 167 -13.13 0.50 11.64
N THR A 168 -12.56 -0.51 12.31
CA THR A 168 -13.27 -1.30 13.32
C THR A 168 -13.75 -0.44 14.46
N ARG A 169 -12.90 0.46 14.96
CA ARG A 169 -13.27 1.42 16.00
C ARG A 169 -14.45 2.28 15.57
N SER A 170 -14.38 2.90 14.39
CA SER A 170 -15.49 3.72 13.87
C SER A 170 -16.80 2.93 13.81
N GLN A 171 -16.77 1.71 13.26
CA GLN A 171 -17.96 0.87 13.17
C GLN A 171 -18.50 0.47 14.55
N LEU A 172 -17.63 0.21 15.53
CA LEU A 172 -18.06 -0.09 16.90
C LEU A 172 -18.64 1.15 17.60
N GLU A 173 -18.07 2.33 17.39
CA GLU A 173 -18.61 3.61 17.86
C GLU A 173 -20.01 3.83 17.27
N ASP A 174 -20.18 3.66 15.96
CA ASP A 174 -21.48 3.78 15.28
C ASP A 174 -22.52 2.78 15.83
N ILE A 175 -22.12 1.53 16.10
CA ILE A 175 -23.01 0.54 16.71
C ILE A 175 -23.43 1.00 18.10
N LEU A 176 -22.49 1.48 18.92
CA LEU A 176 -22.76 1.92 20.29
C LEU A 176 -23.71 3.12 20.33
N GLU A 177 -23.56 4.08 19.42
CA GLU A 177 -24.42 5.26 19.33
C GLU A 177 -25.85 4.92 18.92
N ASN A 178 -26.04 3.90 18.07
CA ASN A 178 -27.34 3.51 17.53
C ASN A 178 -28.06 2.42 18.35
N LEU A 179 -27.46 1.95 19.45
CA LEU A 179 -28.09 0.98 20.34
C LEU A 179 -29.30 1.60 21.05
N LYS A 180 -30.48 1.01 20.83
CA LYS A 180 -31.72 1.40 21.53
C LYS A 180 -31.69 1.09 23.03
N GLU A 181 -30.97 0.03 23.41
CA GLU A 181 -30.81 -0.41 24.79
C GLU A 181 -29.32 -0.39 25.15
N LYS A 182 -29.01 0.06 26.37
CA LYS A 182 -27.62 0.10 26.84
C LYS A 182 -27.04 -1.33 26.85
N PRO A 183 -25.87 -1.56 26.26
CA PRO A 183 -25.25 -2.87 26.27
C PRO A 183 -24.92 -3.28 27.71
N ASP A 184 -25.09 -4.57 28.00
CA ASP A 184 -24.69 -5.16 29.28
C ASP A 184 -23.16 -4.99 29.50
N VAL A 185 -22.79 -4.78 30.77
CA VAL A 185 -21.39 -4.61 31.20
C VAL A 185 -20.55 -5.84 30.86
N GLY A 186 -21.12 -7.05 30.94
CA GLY A 186 -20.44 -8.28 30.54
C GLY A 186 -20.06 -8.30 29.06
N THR A 187 -20.95 -7.83 28.20
CA THR A 187 -20.70 -7.68 26.76
C THR A 187 -19.59 -6.67 26.49
N LEU A 188 -19.61 -5.51 27.16
CA LEU A 188 -18.57 -4.49 27.04
C LEU A 188 -17.20 -5.01 27.52
N LEU A 189 -17.16 -5.73 28.64
CA LEU A 189 -15.93 -6.34 29.16
C LEU A 189 -15.37 -7.37 28.18
N MET A 190 -16.20 -8.25 27.62
CA MET A 190 -15.76 -9.24 26.63
C MET A 190 -15.11 -8.58 25.39
N ILE A 191 -15.65 -7.45 24.94
CA ILE A 191 -15.09 -6.70 23.82
C ILE A 191 -13.71 -6.16 24.20
N VAL A 192 -13.59 -5.51 25.36
CA VAL A 192 -12.32 -4.95 25.83
C VAL A 192 -11.27 -6.05 25.98
N PHE A 193 -11.63 -7.19 26.59
CA PHE A 193 -10.72 -8.34 26.69
C PHE A 193 -10.30 -8.87 25.31
N SER A 194 -11.23 -9.01 24.37
CA SER A 194 -10.91 -9.47 23.00
C SER A 194 -9.95 -8.52 22.27
N ILE A 195 -10.10 -7.20 22.47
CA ILE A 195 -9.20 -6.18 21.92
C ILE A 195 -7.82 -6.28 22.56
N LEU A 196 -7.76 -6.43 23.89
CA LEU A 196 -6.51 -6.57 24.62
C LEU A 196 -5.76 -7.84 24.23
N ASP A 197 -6.44 -8.98 24.11
CA ASP A 197 -5.85 -10.24 23.66
C ASP A 197 -5.33 -10.12 22.21
N ALA A 198 -6.11 -9.50 21.32
CA ALA A 198 -5.69 -9.26 19.95
C ALA A 198 -4.47 -8.33 19.84
N ALA A 199 -4.33 -7.37 20.76
CA ALA A 199 -3.17 -6.49 20.86
C ALA A 199 -1.95 -7.19 21.48
N SER A 200 -2.16 -7.98 22.55
CA SER A 200 -1.10 -8.72 23.25
C SER A 200 -0.47 -9.80 22.39
N ASP A 201 -1.23 -10.44 21.50
CA ASP A 201 -0.73 -11.45 20.56
C ASP A 201 0.23 -10.84 19.49
N ARG A 202 0.45 -9.52 19.50
CA ARG A 202 1.40 -8.82 18.62
C ARG A 202 2.66 -8.27 19.30
N GLU A 203 2.75 -8.28 20.63
CA GLU A 203 3.99 -7.95 21.34
C GLU A 203 4.71 -9.24 21.79
N PRO A 204 5.94 -9.60 21.35
CA PRO A 204 6.77 -9.14 20.24
C PRO A 204 7.24 -10.31 19.33
N LYS A 205 6.91 -10.27 18.01
CA LYS A 205 7.75 -10.89 16.95
C LYS A 205 8.56 -9.86 16.15
N VAL A 206 8.55 -8.61 16.61
CA VAL A 206 9.24 -7.45 15.98
C VAL A 206 10.64 -7.22 16.59
N ARG A 207 11.07 -8.02 17.58
CA ARG A 207 12.47 -8.08 18.05
C ARG A 207 13.06 -9.43 17.71
N GLY A 208 13.66 -9.57 16.54
CA GLY A 208 14.44 -10.77 16.23
C GLY A 208 14.57 -11.08 14.76
N GLN A 209 15.09 -10.15 13.97
CA GLN A 209 16.01 -10.47 12.87
C GLN A 209 17.08 -9.38 12.88
N GLY A 210 18.20 -9.70 13.54
CA GLY A 210 19.49 -9.09 13.26
C GLY A 210 20.19 -9.90 12.18
#